data_AF-A0A3S5CRA1-F1
#
_entry.id   AF-A0A3S5CRA1-F1
#
_cell.length_a   1.000
_cell.length_b   1.000
_cell.length_c   1.000
_cell.angle_alpha   90.00
_cell.angle_beta   90.00
_cell.angle_gamma   90.00
#
_symmetry.space_group_name_H-M   'P 1'
#
loop_
_entity.id
_entity.type
_entity.pdbx_description
1 polymer ?
#
loop_
_entity_poly.entity_id
_entity_poly.type
_entity_poly.pdbx_seq_one_letter_code
_entity_poly.pdbx_strand_id
1 'polypeptide(L)'
;MKPGPLVLVGFGGCIDLNILALDLWNKVLPNNSDNLVESSYPEFSGGLRKLETLEDIVTDFTELFASGAAGERYVSNATLFQYLVSLAEELITVDDAPDVATSVFSVSRRSRDTLQGTHYSVESGEAGIMEEPLEVPQGSWWGLGGNALVMASRMSREGARVTLAARLTDRQQRKLPPNLRGKNL
;
A
#
# COMPACT_ATOMS: atom_id res chain seq x y z
N MET A 1 -2.83 24.94 28.76
CA MET A 1 -3.60 24.30 27.66
C MET A 1 -4.55 23.27 28.26
N LYS A 2 -5.81 23.21 27.83
CA LYS A 2 -6.70 22.10 28.21
C LYS A 2 -6.24 20.85 27.46
N PRO A 3 -6.21 19.66 28.09
CA PRO A 3 -5.87 18.42 27.39
C PRO A 3 -6.91 18.17 26.29
N GLY A 4 -6.45 17.68 25.13
CA GLY A 4 -7.34 17.24 24.06
C GLY A 4 -8.26 16.09 24.49
N PRO A 5 -9.31 15.79 23.70
CA PRO A 5 -10.26 14.74 24.04
C PRO A 5 -9.56 13.39 24.23
N LEU A 6 -10.11 12.57 25.14
CA LEU A 6 -9.70 11.19 25.32
C LEU A 6 -10.50 10.32 24.34
N VAL A 7 -9.80 9.57 23.49
CA VAL A 7 -10.42 8.78 22.41
C VAL A 7 -9.90 7.35 22.46
N LEU A 8 -10.81 6.37 22.39
CA LEU A 8 -10.50 4.97 22.20
C LEU A 8 -10.84 4.60 20.75
N VAL A 9 -9.89 4.01 20.02
CA VAL A 9 -10.07 3.60 18.62
C VAL A 9 -9.75 2.12 18.48
N GLY A 10 -10.59 1.39 17.75
CA GLY A 10 -10.43 -0.04 17.50
C GLY A 10 -11.59 -0.60 16.66
N PHE A 11 -11.58 -1.86 16.25
CA PHE A 11 -10.44 -2.80 16.35
C PHE A 11 -9.69 -2.91 15.02
N GLY A 12 -8.40 -3.21 15.09
CA GLY A 12 -7.61 -3.67 13.95
C GLY A 12 -6.66 -2.64 13.34
N GLY A 13 -5.75 -3.15 12.52
CA GLY A 13 -4.74 -2.40 11.80
C GLY A 13 -3.93 -3.37 10.93
N CYS A 14 -3.51 -2.92 9.76
CA CYS A 14 -2.63 -3.68 8.88
C CYS A 14 -1.39 -2.87 8.54
N ILE A 15 -0.42 -3.54 7.93
CA ILE A 15 0.68 -2.89 7.24
C ILE A 15 0.44 -3.13 5.77
N ASP A 16 0.51 -2.07 4.99
CA ASP A 16 0.41 -2.15 3.55
C ASP A 16 1.83 -2.25 2.98
N LEU A 17 2.03 -3.24 2.10
CA LEU A 17 3.25 -3.41 1.34
C LEU A 17 3.01 -2.89 -0.06
N ASN A 18 3.60 -1.74 -0.38
CA ASN A 18 3.56 -1.20 -1.73
C ASN A 18 4.86 -1.57 -2.42
N ILE A 19 4.77 -2.28 -3.53
CA ILE A 19 5.93 -2.78 -4.26
C ILE A 19 5.78 -2.52 -5.75
N LEU A 20 6.91 -2.38 -6.43
CA LEU A 20 6.94 -2.46 -7.88
C LEU A 20 6.72 -3.91 -8.29
N ALA A 21 5.60 -4.18 -8.96
CA ALA A 21 5.19 -5.54 -9.29
C ALA A 21 6.25 -6.29 -10.13
N LEU A 22 6.89 -5.60 -11.08
CA LEU A 22 7.93 -6.19 -11.93
C LEU A 22 9.13 -6.70 -11.13
N ASP A 23 9.54 -5.97 -10.09
CA ASP A 23 10.67 -6.36 -9.24
C ASP A 23 10.35 -7.63 -8.44
N LEU A 24 9.10 -7.75 -7.95
CA LEU A 24 8.64 -8.97 -7.31
C LEU A 24 8.61 -10.14 -8.28
N TRP A 25 8.05 -9.96 -9.48
CA TRP A 25 7.94 -11.04 -10.45
C TRP A 25 9.31 -11.52 -10.93
N ASN A 26 10.29 -10.61 -11.10
CA ASN A 26 11.67 -10.98 -11.41
C ASN A 26 12.30 -11.86 -10.31
N LYS A 27 11.96 -11.62 -9.04
CA LYS A 27 12.41 -12.48 -7.93
C LYS A 27 11.70 -13.82 -7.88
N VAL A 28 10.39 -13.83 -8.14
CA VAL A 28 9.55 -15.03 -8.06
C VAL A 28 9.81 -15.97 -9.23
N LEU A 29 10.12 -15.43 -10.42
CA LEU A 29 10.31 -16.15 -11.67
C LEU A 29 11.69 -15.87 -12.33
N PRO A 30 12.82 -16.14 -11.66
CA PRO A 30 14.15 -15.65 -12.07
C PRO A 30 14.70 -16.23 -13.38
N ASN A 31 14.08 -17.29 -13.93
CA ASN A 31 14.56 -18.01 -15.12
C ASN A 31 13.52 -18.09 -16.26
N ASN A 32 12.44 -17.31 -16.20
CA ASN A 32 11.30 -17.46 -17.11
C ASN A 32 11.16 -16.34 -18.15
N SER A 33 12.14 -15.45 -18.32
CA SER A 33 12.06 -14.39 -19.35
C SER A 33 11.82 -14.91 -20.77
N ASP A 34 12.25 -16.16 -21.04
CA ASP A 34 12.15 -16.78 -22.37
C ASP A 34 10.98 -17.78 -22.49
N ASN A 35 10.31 -18.10 -21.37
CA ASN A 35 9.23 -19.10 -21.27
C ASN A 35 7.98 -18.56 -20.54
N LEU A 36 7.79 -17.24 -20.49
CA LEU A 36 6.44 -16.70 -20.38
C LEU A 36 5.74 -17.06 -21.69
N VAL A 37 5.29 -18.31 -21.75
CA VAL A 37 4.41 -18.81 -22.79
C VAL A 37 3.38 -17.72 -23.01
N GLU A 38 3.19 -17.34 -24.27
CA GLU A 38 2.00 -16.64 -24.73
C GLU A 38 0.82 -17.56 -24.37
N SER A 39 0.46 -17.59 -23.08
CA SER A 39 -0.67 -18.36 -22.62
C SER A 39 -1.82 -17.60 -23.22
N SER A 40 -2.44 -18.20 -24.25
CA SER A 40 -3.72 -17.81 -24.79
C SER A 40 -4.58 -17.38 -23.61
N TYR A 41 -4.77 -16.07 -23.46
CA TYR A 41 -5.51 -15.51 -22.33
C TYR A 41 -6.85 -16.24 -22.31
N PRO A 42 -7.14 -17.09 -21.31
CA PRO A 42 -8.49 -17.61 -21.19
C PRO A 42 -9.38 -16.36 -21.09
N GLU A 43 -10.47 -16.33 -21.86
CA GLU A 43 -11.43 -15.23 -21.79
C GLU A 43 -11.68 -14.86 -20.33
N PHE A 44 -11.59 -13.57 -20.01
CA PHE A 44 -11.77 -13.05 -18.65
C PHE A 44 -13.01 -13.67 -18.03
N SER A 45 -12.81 -14.66 -17.17
CA SER A 45 -13.92 -15.51 -16.72
C SER A 45 -14.78 -14.82 -15.66
N GLY A 46 -14.42 -13.60 -15.24
CA GLY A 46 -15.16 -12.77 -14.28
C GLY A 46 -15.40 -13.44 -12.92
N GLY A 47 -14.87 -14.64 -12.71
CA GLY A 47 -15.14 -15.48 -11.57
C GLY A 47 -14.27 -15.10 -10.38
N LEU A 48 -14.82 -15.30 -9.19
CA LEU A 48 -14.08 -15.28 -7.94
C LEU A 48 -13.05 -16.42 -7.97
N ARG A 49 -11.83 -16.16 -8.46
CA ARG A 49 -10.75 -17.14 -8.45
C ARG A 49 -10.14 -17.19 -7.04
N LYS A 50 -10.19 -18.37 -6.43
CA LYS A 50 -9.47 -18.64 -5.17
C LYS A 50 -7.99 -18.80 -5.51
N LEU A 51 -7.12 -18.01 -4.88
CA LEU A 51 -5.68 -18.06 -5.17
C LEU A 51 -5.01 -19.04 -4.20
N GLU A 52 -4.60 -20.21 -4.72
CA GLU A 52 -3.95 -21.27 -3.93
C GLU A 52 -2.53 -21.59 -4.40
N THR A 53 -2.27 -21.42 -5.69
CA THR A 53 -0.98 -21.71 -6.33
C THR A 53 -0.33 -20.45 -6.87
N LEU A 54 0.97 -20.53 -7.17
CA LEU A 54 1.68 -19.40 -7.80
C LEU A 54 1.12 -19.10 -9.20
N GLU A 55 0.73 -20.13 -9.95
CA GLU A 55 0.10 -20.00 -11.26
C GLU A 55 -1.21 -19.19 -11.18
N ASP A 56 -2.07 -19.48 -10.20
CA ASP A 56 -3.32 -18.72 -10.01
C ASP A 56 -3.06 -17.22 -9.83
N ILE A 57 -2.04 -16.88 -9.04
CA ILE A 57 -1.68 -15.48 -8.74
C ILE A 57 -1.10 -14.81 -9.98
N VAL A 58 -0.19 -15.47 -10.69
CA VAL A 58 0.41 -14.92 -11.92
C VAL A 58 -0.66 -14.72 -12.99
N THR A 59 -1.56 -15.70 -13.20
CA THR A 59 -2.66 -15.58 -14.16
C THR A 59 -3.58 -14.41 -13.80
N ASP A 60 -4.11 -14.34 -12.56
CA ASP A 60 -5.01 -13.24 -12.16
C ASP A 60 -4.32 -11.87 -12.24
N PHE A 61 -3.05 -11.77 -11.83
CA PHE A 61 -2.26 -10.54 -11.97
C PHE A 61 -2.10 -10.13 -13.44
N THR A 62 -1.72 -11.05 -14.32
CA THR A 62 -1.51 -10.74 -15.76
C THR A 62 -2.80 -10.34 -16.46
N GLU A 63 -3.93 -10.99 -16.16
CA GLU A 63 -5.25 -10.61 -16.69
C GLU A 63 -5.64 -9.18 -16.26
N LEU A 64 -5.48 -8.84 -14.97
CA LEU A 64 -5.77 -7.50 -14.44
C LEU A 64 -4.80 -6.45 -14.98
N PHE A 65 -3.52 -6.79 -15.09
CA PHE A 65 -2.48 -5.90 -15.60
C PHE A 65 -2.70 -5.59 -17.09
N ALA A 66 -2.97 -6.61 -17.90
CA ALA A 66 -3.25 -6.46 -19.34
C ALA A 66 -4.52 -5.64 -19.59
N SER A 67 -5.55 -5.79 -18.74
CA SER A 67 -6.79 -5.03 -18.85
C SER A 67 -6.72 -3.62 -18.24
N GLY A 68 -5.65 -3.31 -17.50
CA GLY A 68 -5.54 -2.07 -16.72
C GLY A 68 -6.56 -1.97 -15.59
N ALA A 69 -7.17 -3.08 -15.19
CA ALA A 69 -8.16 -3.14 -14.13
C ALA A 69 -7.51 -3.23 -12.75
N ALA A 70 -8.13 -2.59 -11.75
CA ALA A 70 -7.78 -2.84 -10.37
C ALA A 70 -8.42 -4.15 -9.88
N GLY A 71 -7.71 -4.89 -9.03
CA GLY A 71 -8.25 -6.08 -8.39
C GLY A 71 -7.67 -6.32 -7.01
N GLU A 72 -8.48 -6.98 -6.19
CA GLU A 72 -8.10 -7.47 -4.86
C GLU A 72 -8.52 -8.94 -4.78
N ARG A 73 -7.67 -9.77 -4.18
CA ARG A 73 -7.90 -11.21 -4.05
C ARG A 73 -7.40 -11.73 -2.71
N TYR A 74 -8.11 -12.72 -2.20
CA TYR A 74 -7.69 -13.47 -1.04
C TYR A 74 -6.78 -14.65 -1.45
N VAL A 75 -5.59 -14.71 -0.87
CA VAL A 75 -4.67 -15.84 -1.00
C VAL A 75 -4.92 -16.81 0.15
N SER A 76 -5.50 -17.97 -0.16
CA SER A 76 -5.87 -18.96 0.87
C SER A 76 -4.69 -19.82 1.34
N ASN A 77 -3.64 -19.95 0.54
CA ASN A 77 -2.44 -20.69 0.92
C ASN A 77 -1.53 -19.81 1.78
N ALA A 78 -1.57 -20.00 3.09
CA ALA A 78 -0.81 -19.19 4.06
C ALA A 78 0.71 -19.25 3.84
N THR A 79 1.25 -20.41 3.45
CA THR A 79 2.69 -20.58 3.20
C THR A 79 3.11 -19.82 1.94
N LEU A 80 2.34 -19.92 0.86
CA LEU A 80 2.57 -19.14 -0.37
C LEU A 80 2.48 -17.64 -0.10
N PHE A 81 1.46 -17.21 0.65
CA PHE A 81 1.31 -15.80 1.04
C PHE A 81 2.53 -15.30 1.82
N GLN A 82 2.96 -16.04 2.86
CA GLN A 82 4.14 -15.67 3.65
C GLN A 82 5.43 -15.62 2.81
N TYR A 83 5.59 -16.57 1.88
CA TYR A 83 6.71 -16.57 0.94
C TYR A 83 6.72 -15.31 0.06
N LEU A 84 5.59 -14.96 -0.56
CA LEU A 84 5.48 -13.75 -1.38
C LEU A 84 5.73 -12.47 -0.56
N VAL A 85 5.19 -12.41 0.66
CA VAL A 85 5.46 -11.30 1.58
C VAL A 85 6.96 -11.22 1.86
N SER A 86 7.65 -12.31 2.20
CA SER A 86 9.10 -12.27 2.47
C SER A 86 9.92 -11.74 1.28
N LEU A 87 9.60 -12.15 0.06
CA LEU A 87 10.26 -11.63 -1.14
C LEU A 87 9.98 -10.14 -1.36
N ALA A 88 8.75 -9.70 -1.09
CA ALA A 88 8.36 -8.30 -1.17
C ALA A 88 9.10 -7.44 -0.12
N GLU A 89 9.30 -7.95 1.10
CA GLU A 89 10.05 -7.25 2.15
C GLU A 89 11.50 -6.99 1.74
N GLU A 90 12.15 -7.95 1.09
CA GLU A 90 13.52 -7.80 0.59
C GLU A 90 13.66 -6.75 -0.53
N LEU A 91 12.56 -6.33 -1.16
CA LEU A 91 12.58 -5.26 -2.17
C LEU A 91 12.57 -3.87 -1.55
N ILE A 92 12.36 -3.78 -0.24
CA ILE A 92 12.32 -2.50 0.47
C ILE A 92 13.73 -2.17 0.91
N THR A 93 14.35 -1.24 0.18
CA THR A 93 15.76 -0.85 0.36
C THR A 93 15.97 0.20 1.45
N VAL A 94 14.88 0.81 1.94
CA VAL A 94 14.94 1.87 2.95
C VAL A 94 13.83 1.63 4.00
N ASP A 95 14.23 1.21 5.20
CA ASP A 95 13.32 1.08 6.36
C ASP A 95 12.76 2.45 6.83
N ASP A 96 13.30 3.54 6.29
CA ASP A 96 13.03 4.95 6.64
C ASP A 96 12.29 5.75 5.55
N ALA A 97 11.52 5.12 4.65
CA ALA A 97 10.57 5.89 3.85
C ALA A 97 9.72 6.74 4.83
N PRO A 98 9.53 8.05 4.57
CA PRO A 98 8.91 8.96 5.53
C PRO A 98 7.58 8.38 6.01
N ASP A 99 7.17 8.75 7.21
CA ASP A 99 5.96 8.28 7.88
C ASP A 99 4.69 8.78 7.13
N VAL A 100 4.50 8.32 5.89
CA VAL A 100 3.42 8.63 4.92
C VAL A 100 2.14 7.93 5.37
N ALA A 101 1.96 7.75 6.68
CA ALA A 101 0.84 7.08 7.34
C ALA A 101 -0.53 7.76 7.10
N THR A 102 -0.59 8.83 6.30
CA THR A 102 -1.83 9.56 6.00
C THR A 102 -1.92 10.18 4.61
N SER A 103 -0.88 10.11 3.76
CA SER A 103 -0.91 10.88 2.49
C SER A 103 -1.77 10.23 1.39
N VAL A 104 -2.11 8.94 1.53
CA VAL A 104 -2.82 8.16 0.49
C VAL A 104 -4.34 8.44 0.42
N PHE A 105 -4.87 9.40 1.19
CA PHE A 105 -6.31 9.75 1.17
C PHE A 105 -6.68 10.93 0.26
N SER A 106 -5.91 11.24 -0.79
CA SER A 106 -6.39 12.11 -1.86
C SER A 106 -7.02 11.28 -2.98
N VAL A 107 -8.36 11.30 -3.04
CA VAL A 107 -9.09 10.92 -4.26
C VAL A 107 -8.71 11.94 -5.33
N SER A 108 -7.70 11.64 -6.14
CA SER A 108 -7.42 12.43 -7.33
C SER A 108 -8.59 12.24 -8.30
N ARG A 109 -9.48 13.22 -8.39
CA ARG A 109 -10.38 13.38 -9.54
C ARG A 109 -9.49 13.65 -10.76
N ARG A 110 -9.00 12.61 -11.43
CA ARG A 110 -8.37 12.77 -12.75
C ARG A 110 -9.44 13.24 -13.73
N SER A 111 -9.41 14.53 -14.06
CA SER A 111 -10.02 15.03 -15.28
C SER A 111 -9.34 14.38 -16.48
N ARG A 112 -10.11 14.12 -17.53
CA ARG A 112 -9.87 13.07 -18.52
C ARG A 112 -8.92 13.44 -19.65
N ASP A 113 -8.06 14.45 -19.50
CA ASP A 113 -7.30 14.98 -20.63
C ASP A 113 -5.79 14.96 -20.40
N THR A 114 -5.11 14.45 -21.43
CA THR A 114 -3.69 14.63 -21.79
C THR A 114 -2.71 13.53 -21.37
N LEU A 115 -2.58 12.54 -22.25
CA LEU A 115 -1.36 11.74 -22.47
C LEU A 115 -0.42 12.52 -23.39
N GLN A 116 0.65 13.14 -22.87
CA GLN A 116 1.91 13.32 -23.61
C GLN A 116 3.00 13.79 -22.65
N GLY A 117 4.21 13.24 -22.78
CA GLY A 117 5.32 13.46 -21.85
C GLY A 117 6.01 14.83 -21.94
N THR A 118 7.12 14.90 -21.21
CA THR A 118 8.22 15.89 -21.18
C THR A 118 8.14 17.10 -20.23
N HIS A 119 9.23 17.23 -19.45
CA HIS A 119 9.90 18.42 -18.88
C HIS A 119 9.05 19.51 -18.20
N TYR A 120 9.22 19.65 -16.88
CA TYR A 120 8.70 20.78 -16.10
C TYR A 120 9.69 21.95 -16.08
N SER A 121 9.30 23.06 -16.70
CA SER A 121 9.80 24.41 -16.39
C SER A 121 8.78 25.11 -15.49
N VAL A 122 9.25 25.75 -14.43
CA VAL A 122 8.43 26.49 -13.45
C VAL A 122 8.31 27.95 -13.90
N GLU A 123 7.09 28.40 -14.18
CA GLU A 123 6.75 29.83 -14.17
C GLU A 123 5.93 30.16 -12.92
N SER A 124 6.34 31.23 -12.25
CA SER A 124 5.85 31.73 -10.97
C SER A 124 4.59 32.60 -11.14
N GLY A 125 3.52 32.30 -10.39
CA GLY A 125 2.38 33.21 -10.27
C GLY A 125 1.28 32.71 -9.33
N GLU A 126 1.05 33.49 -8.28
CA GLU A 126 -0.14 33.56 -7.39
C GLU A 126 -0.28 32.57 -6.21
N ALA A 127 -0.48 33.18 -5.03
CA ALA A 127 -0.56 32.55 -3.73
C ALA A 127 -1.86 31.75 -3.54
N GLY A 128 -1.88 30.53 -4.07
CA GLY A 128 -2.77 29.46 -3.63
C GLY A 128 -2.21 28.77 -2.40
N ILE A 129 -3.08 28.18 -1.57
CA ILE A 129 -2.68 27.25 -0.50
C ILE A 129 -1.80 26.19 -1.17
N MET A 130 -0.50 26.20 -0.87
CA MET A 130 0.43 25.20 -1.38
C MET A 130 0.05 23.87 -0.75
N GLU A 131 -0.78 23.08 -1.44
CA GLU A 131 -0.74 21.63 -1.23
C GLU A 131 0.67 21.21 -1.65
N GLU A 132 1.50 20.92 -0.65
CA GLU A 132 2.82 20.33 -0.86
C GLU A 132 2.64 19.10 -1.78
N PRO A 133 3.34 19.01 -2.92
CA PRO A 133 3.19 17.88 -3.82
C PRO A 133 3.41 16.59 -3.04
N LEU A 134 2.42 15.71 -3.08
CA LEU A 134 2.45 14.42 -2.41
C LEU A 134 3.65 13.63 -2.96
N GLU A 135 4.78 13.63 -2.25
CA GLU A 135 5.93 12.80 -2.61
C GLU A 135 5.51 11.34 -2.43
N VAL A 136 5.08 10.70 -3.53
CA VAL A 136 4.93 9.25 -3.57
C VAL A 136 6.35 8.70 -3.52
N PRO A 137 6.70 7.89 -2.49
CA PRO A 137 8.03 7.30 -2.42
C PRO A 137 8.33 6.56 -3.72
N GLN A 138 9.43 6.92 -4.39
CA GLN A 138 9.86 6.17 -5.57
C GLN A 138 10.38 4.81 -5.13
N GLY A 139 9.70 3.73 -5.55
CA GLY A 139 10.09 2.36 -5.24
C GLY A 139 9.13 1.64 -4.27
N SER A 140 9.62 0.56 -3.68
CA SER A 140 8.88 -0.27 -2.74
C SER A 140 8.94 0.29 -1.32
N TRP A 141 7.80 0.37 -0.62
CA TRP A 141 7.70 1.00 0.69
C TRP A 141 6.57 0.42 1.55
N TRP A 142 6.62 0.77 2.84
CA TRP A 142 5.68 0.30 3.86
C TRP A 142 4.67 1.38 4.27
N GLY A 143 3.38 1.07 4.25
CA GLY A 143 2.31 1.93 4.74
C GLY A 143 1.65 1.43 6.01
N LEU A 144 1.09 2.36 6.80
CA LEU A 144 0.13 2.00 7.85
C LEU A 144 -1.26 1.92 7.25
N GLY A 145 -1.89 0.75 7.38
CA GLY A 145 -3.21 0.48 6.85
C GLY A 145 -4.24 0.16 7.92
N GLY A 146 -5.50 0.15 7.50
CA GLY A 146 -6.65 -0.18 8.35
C GLY A 146 -7.26 1.05 9.03
N ASN A 147 -8.59 1.13 8.95
CA ASN A 147 -9.35 2.31 9.37
C ASN A 147 -9.04 2.76 10.80
N ALA A 148 -9.01 1.84 11.76
CA ALA A 148 -8.77 2.17 13.16
C ALA A 148 -7.34 2.70 13.38
N LEU A 149 -6.34 2.11 12.74
CA LEU A 149 -4.95 2.55 12.85
C LEU A 149 -4.74 3.94 12.20
N VAL A 150 -5.30 4.16 11.01
CA VAL A 150 -5.22 5.46 10.32
C VAL A 150 -5.93 6.56 11.12
N MET A 151 -7.16 6.30 11.60
CA MET A 151 -7.90 7.25 12.43
C MET A 151 -7.14 7.59 13.72
N ALA A 152 -6.61 6.58 14.40
CA ALA A 152 -5.86 6.77 15.64
C ALA A 152 -4.61 7.62 15.42
N SER A 153 -3.88 7.37 14.33
CA SER A 153 -2.71 8.17 13.94
C SER A 153 -3.07 9.62 13.67
N ARG A 154 -4.16 9.88 12.93
CA ARG A 154 -4.61 11.24 12.64
C ARG A 154 -5.06 11.99 13.90
N MET A 155 -5.93 11.39 14.71
CA MET A 155 -6.42 11.99 15.96
C MET A 155 -5.27 12.30 16.94
N SER A 156 -4.26 11.42 17.02
CA SER A 156 -3.09 11.66 17.85
C SER A 156 -2.26 12.86 17.37
N ARG A 157 -2.12 13.07 16.05
CA ARG A 157 -1.41 14.23 15.47
C ARG A 157 -2.18 15.54 15.67
N GLU A 158 -3.51 15.48 15.75
CA GLU A 158 -4.37 16.64 16.07
C GLU A 158 -4.43 16.97 17.57
N GLY A 159 -3.72 16.23 18.42
CA GLY A 159 -3.59 16.51 19.85
C GLY A 159 -4.61 15.81 20.75
N ALA A 160 -5.38 14.85 20.22
CA ALA A 160 -6.20 13.97 21.05
C ALA A 160 -5.32 12.97 21.82
N ARG A 161 -5.77 12.58 23.03
CA ARG A 161 -5.17 11.47 23.77
C ARG A 161 -5.81 10.17 23.29
N VAL A 162 -5.10 9.44 22.45
CA VAL A 162 -5.64 8.24 21.79
C VAL A 162 -5.12 6.96 22.43
N THR A 163 -6.02 6.02 22.73
CA THR A 163 -5.68 4.62 23.01
C THR A 163 -6.14 3.78 21.82
N LEU A 164 -5.21 3.03 21.21
CA LEU A 164 -5.54 2.12 20.11
C LEU A 164 -5.66 0.69 20.63
N ALA A 165 -6.84 0.11 20.42
CA ALA A 165 -7.17 -1.28 20.72
C ALA A 165 -7.00 -2.13 19.43
N ALA A 166 -5.82 -2.72 19.23
CA ALA A 166 -5.53 -3.54 18.06
C ALA A 166 -4.45 -4.58 18.37
N ARG A 167 -4.42 -5.68 17.59
CA ARG A 167 -3.30 -6.63 17.59
C ARG A 167 -2.21 -6.05 16.71
N LEU A 168 -1.12 -5.58 17.33
CA LEU A 168 -0.03 -4.92 16.63
C LEU A 168 1.26 -5.71 16.77
N THR A 169 1.88 -6.04 15.64
CA THR A 169 3.24 -6.57 15.61
C THR A 169 4.24 -5.52 16.10
N ASP A 170 5.43 -5.94 16.52
CA ASP A 170 6.48 -4.99 16.96
C ASP A 170 6.85 -3.99 15.87
N ARG A 171 6.80 -4.41 14.60
CA ARG A 171 7.01 -3.51 13.45
C ARG A 171 5.91 -2.44 13.38
N GLN A 172 4.65 -2.81 13.59
CA GLN A 172 3.53 -1.84 13.63
C GLN A 172 3.69 -0.85 14.78
N GLN A 173 4.07 -1.35 15.96
CA GLN A 173 4.24 -0.50 17.15
C GLN A 173 5.34 0.55 16.96
N ARG A 174 6.46 0.21 16.30
CA ARG A 174 7.54 1.16 16.01
C ARG A 174 7.14 2.29 15.05
N LYS A 175 6.11 2.08 14.23
CA LYS A 175 5.60 3.07 13.27
C LYS A 175 4.48 3.93 13.84
N LEU A 176 4.02 3.69 15.07
CA LEU A 176 3.00 4.54 15.67
C LEU A 176 3.59 5.92 15.99
N PRO A 177 2.79 6.99 15.87
CA PRO A 177 3.16 8.31 16.39
C PRO A 177 3.57 8.22 17.87
N PRO A 178 4.52 9.04 18.34
CA PRO A 178 5.07 8.93 19.70
C PRO A 178 4.02 9.09 20.82
N ASN A 179 2.90 9.76 20.52
CA ASN A 179 1.80 9.99 21.46
C ASN A 179 0.69 8.93 21.36
N LEU A 180 0.76 8.01 20.40
CA LEU A 180 -0.20 6.94 20.21
C LEU A 180 0.31 5.65 20.86
N ARG A 181 -0.39 5.19 21.90
CA ARG A 181 -0.08 3.91 22.54
C ARG A 181 -1.04 2.84 22.03
N GLY A 182 -0.49 1.85 21.35
CA GLY A 182 -1.19 0.59 21.07
C GLY A 182 -1.27 -0.26 22.33
N LYS A 183 -2.46 -0.77 22.65
CA LYS A 183 -2.65 -1.82 23.65
C LYS A 183 -2.97 -3.11 22.90
N ASN A 184 -2.03 -4.06 22.94
CA ASN A 184 -2.26 -5.40 22.41
C ASN A 184 -3.38 -6.05 23.21
N LEU A 185 -4.41 -6.51 22.50
CA LEU A 185 -5.55 -7.25 23.02
C LEU A 185 -5.46 -8.73 22.67
#